data_AF-A0A2L2YSV7-F1
#
_entry.id   AF-A0A2L2YSV7-F1
#
_cell.length_a   1.000
_cell.length_b   1.000
_cell.length_c   1.000
_cell.angle_alpha   90.00
_cell.angle_beta   90.00
_cell.angle_gamma   90.00
#
_symmetry.space_group_name_H-M   'P 1'
#
loop_
_entity.id
_entity.type
_entity.pdbx_description
1 polymer ?
#
loop_
_entity_poly.entity_id
_entity_poly.type
_entity_poly.pdbx_seq_one_letter_code
_entity_poly.pdbx_strand_id
1 'polypeptide(L)'
;SCWFGPGDRREAFAQFIFKSLQDQIHLNISSQPLPIFDIYNLVPYTGYQIHHVTVTEAPRRWRRIGNVTGGRVSLNAVLWLGKKNVGPPKLSWKRFRVVTAVAPPFVMLTTRIYNDSCLVGLPCLQVKTKVKAELSRIFSDYRACRLLEYIDYNITCCAGISIDLLISLSEDLGFTFDLYLVADGFFGTRRGNRWNGMTLDLQTGAAYMAFSAFSLTSERARVIDYS
;
A
#
# COMPACT_ATOMS: atom_id res chain seq x y z
N SER A 1 -16.23 9.52 -7.39
CA SER A 1 -16.34 8.18 -8.00
C SER A 1 -14.96 7.55 -8.05
N CYS A 2 -14.63 6.67 -7.10
CA CYS A 2 -13.34 5.98 -7.07
C CYS A 2 -13.54 4.53 -7.50
N TRP A 3 -13.26 4.26 -8.76
CA TRP A 3 -12.99 2.92 -9.28
C TRP A 3 -11.48 2.74 -9.27
N PHE A 4 -10.95 1.66 -8.71
CA PHE A 4 -9.79 0.90 -9.24
C PHE A 4 -9.57 -0.40 -8.43
N GLY A 5 -10.05 -1.52 -8.98
CA GLY A 5 -9.33 -2.80 -8.99
C GLY A 5 -9.21 -3.26 -10.46
N PRO A 6 -8.46 -4.33 -10.82
CA PRO A 6 -7.49 -5.13 -10.07
C PRO A 6 -6.03 -4.85 -10.52
N GLY A 7 -5.05 -5.03 -9.61
CA GLY A 7 -3.62 -4.82 -9.88
C GLY A 7 -3.07 -5.67 -11.05
N ASP A 8 -3.65 -6.85 -11.27
CA ASP A 8 -3.18 -7.81 -12.27
C ASP A 8 -3.25 -7.30 -13.71
N ARG A 9 -4.22 -6.44 -14.05
CA ARG A 9 -4.28 -5.86 -15.42
C ARG A 9 -3.18 -4.84 -15.66
N ARG A 10 -2.76 -4.10 -14.63
CA ARG A 10 -1.67 -3.12 -14.76
C ARG A 10 -0.33 -3.84 -14.90
N GLU A 11 -0.14 -4.91 -14.13
CA GLU A 11 1.06 -5.74 -14.19
C GLU A 11 1.14 -6.53 -15.50
N ALA A 12 0.03 -7.14 -15.95
CA ALA A 12 -0.05 -7.81 -17.24
C ALA A 12 0.18 -6.86 -18.42
N PHE A 13 -0.35 -5.63 -18.35
CA PHE A 13 -0.09 -4.61 -19.37
C PHE A 13 1.37 -4.15 -19.38
N ALA A 14 1.96 -3.92 -18.20
CA ALA A 14 3.38 -3.56 -18.08
C ALA A 14 4.28 -4.69 -18.60
N GLN A 15 3.97 -5.95 -18.27
CA GLN A 15 4.68 -7.14 -18.78
C GLN A 15 4.50 -7.31 -20.28
N PHE A 16 3.30 -7.06 -20.82
CA PHE A 16 3.04 -7.11 -22.26
C PHE A 16 3.87 -6.07 -23.02
N ILE A 17 3.92 -4.83 -22.52
CA ILE A 17 4.76 -3.77 -23.09
C ILE A 17 6.23 -4.16 -22.98
N PHE A 18 6.71 -4.60 -21.81
CA PHE A 18 8.09 -5.01 -21.61
C PHE A 18 8.52 -6.15 -22.54
N LYS A 19 7.65 -7.16 -22.71
CA LYS A 19 7.86 -8.26 -23.65
C LYS A 19 7.90 -7.79 -25.09
N SER A 20 6.94 -6.94 -25.49
CA SER A 20 6.93 -6.34 -26.84
C SER A 20 8.19 -5.51 -27.11
N LEU A 21 8.73 -4.84 -26.09
CA LEU A 21 9.99 -4.10 -26.17
C LEU A 21 11.21 -5.02 -26.28
N GLN A 22 11.26 -6.12 -25.52
CA GLN A 22 12.33 -7.12 -25.61
C GLN A 22 12.33 -7.84 -26.96
N ASP A 23 11.16 -8.18 -27.50
CA ASP A 23 11.04 -8.85 -28.80
C ASP A 23 11.59 -7.97 -29.94
N GLN A 24 11.55 -6.64 -29.80
CA GLN A 24 12.15 -5.69 -30.74
C GLN A 24 13.68 -5.56 -30.58
N ILE A 25 14.24 -5.86 -29.40
CA ILE A 25 15.68 -5.79 -29.13
C ILE A 25 16.43 -7.00 -29.74
N HIS A 26 15.77 -8.15 -29.87
CA HIS A 26 16.38 -9.38 -30.40
C HIS A 26 16.39 -9.50 -31.93
N LEU A 27 15.77 -8.56 -32.65
CA LEU A 27 15.97 -8.45 -34.08
C LEU A 27 17.39 -7.93 -34.33
N ASN A 28 18.22 -8.75 -34.98
CA ASN A 28 19.61 -8.44 -35.28
C ASN A 28 19.68 -7.29 -36.29
N ILE A 29 19.90 -6.08 -35.80
CA ILE A 29 19.70 -4.89 -36.59
C ILE A 29 20.90 -3.95 -36.44
N SER A 30 21.86 -4.07 -37.36
CA SER A 30 22.93 -3.07 -37.52
C SER A 30 22.50 -1.88 -38.40
N SER A 31 21.23 -1.78 -38.82
CA SER A 31 20.78 -0.77 -39.80
C SER A 31 19.38 -0.17 -39.61
N GLN A 32 18.58 -0.54 -38.61
CA GLN A 32 17.32 0.17 -38.30
C GLN A 32 17.56 1.25 -37.25
N PRO A 33 16.83 2.37 -37.36
CA PRO A 33 16.84 3.40 -36.33
C PRO A 33 16.45 2.81 -34.97
N LEU A 34 17.13 3.28 -33.91
CA LEU A 34 16.81 2.92 -32.53
C LEU A 34 15.30 3.09 -32.26
N PRO A 35 14.66 2.17 -31.51
CA PRO A 35 13.23 2.26 -31.24
C PRO A 35 12.91 3.58 -30.53
N ILE A 36 11.90 4.29 -31.04
CA ILE A 36 11.46 5.60 -30.56
C ILE A 36 10.06 5.46 -29.95
N PHE A 37 9.94 5.80 -28.66
CA PHE A 37 8.65 5.85 -27.96
C PHE A 37 8.27 7.28 -27.64
N ASP A 38 7.21 7.77 -28.26
CA ASP A 38 6.70 9.11 -27.97
C ASP A 38 5.90 9.13 -26.67
N ILE A 39 6.21 10.10 -25.81
CA ILE A 39 5.51 10.32 -24.55
C ILE A 39 4.51 11.45 -24.76
N TYR A 40 3.24 11.18 -24.49
CA TYR A 40 2.15 12.15 -24.57
C TYR A 40 1.62 12.50 -23.18
N ASN A 41 1.27 13.77 -22.99
CA ASN A 41 0.61 14.28 -21.80
C ASN A 41 -0.78 14.81 -22.15
N LEU A 42 -1.78 14.48 -21.35
CA LEU A 42 -3.16 14.93 -21.52
C LEU A 42 -3.30 16.34 -20.94
N VAL A 43 -3.45 17.34 -21.81
CA VAL A 43 -3.52 18.76 -21.42
C VAL A 43 -4.87 19.38 -21.77
N PRO A 44 -5.38 20.34 -20.98
CA PRO A 44 -6.60 21.07 -21.32
C PRO A 44 -6.41 21.90 -22.60
N TYR A 45 -7.44 21.95 -23.43
CA TYR A 45 -7.47 22.72 -24.67
C TYR A 45 -7.67 24.21 -24.35
N THR A 46 -6.56 24.95 -24.30
CA THR A 46 -6.56 26.41 -24.16
C THR A 46 -6.90 27.03 -25.51
N GLY A 47 -8.20 27.29 -25.74
CA GLY A 47 -8.71 27.87 -26.99
C GLY A 47 -10.23 27.83 -27.16
N TYR A 48 -10.97 27.26 -26.20
CA TYR A 48 -12.43 27.18 -26.26
C TYR A 48 -13.04 28.29 -25.39
N GLN A 49 -13.45 29.40 -25.99
CA GLN A 49 -14.38 30.34 -25.36
C GLN A 49 -15.79 29.98 -25.82
N ILE A 50 -16.59 29.41 -24.92
CA ILE A 50 -18.04 29.28 -25.14
C ILE A 50 -18.67 30.51 -24.52
N HIS A 51 -19.28 31.35 -25.33
CA HIS A 51 -20.19 32.37 -24.82
C HIS A 51 -21.35 31.68 -24.09
N HIS A 52 -21.56 32.05 -22.81
CA HIS A 52 -22.75 31.76 -22.01
C HIS A 52 -23.05 30.30 -21.62
N VAL A 53 -22.06 29.43 -21.43
CA VAL A 53 -22.25 28.19 -20.63
C VAL A 53 -21.00 27.94 -19.78
N THR A 54 -21.16 27.88 -18.46
CA THR A 54 -20.09 27.46 -17.53
C THR A 54 -19.82 25.97 -17.70
N VAL A 55 -19.00 25.60 -18.69
CA VAL A 55 -18.47 24.25 -18.81
C VAL A 55 -17.39 24.08 -17.75
N THR A 56 -17.64 23.17 -16.81
CA THR A 56 -16.78 22.93 -15.64
C THR A 56 -15.43 22.30 -15.99
N GLU A 57 -15.25 21.73 -17.18
CA GLU A 57 -13.95 21.23 -17.64
C GLU A 57 -13.72 21.44 -19.15
N ALA A 58 -12.66 22.17 -19.51
CA ALA A 58 -12.24 22.33 -20.90
C ALA A 58 -11.92 20.96 -21.54
N PRO A 59 -12.26 20.73 -22.83
CA PRO A 59 -11.92 19.50 -23.52
C PRO A 59 -10.41 19.26 -23.47
N ARG A 60 -9.99 18.00 -23.29
CA ARG A 60 -8.58 17.63 -23.11
C ARG A 60 -8.02 17.07 -24.41
N ARG A 61 -6.75 17.35 -24.71
CA ARG A 61 -6.03 16.81 -25.87
C ARG A 61 -4.70 16.19 -25.46
N TRP A 62 -4.28 15.16 -26.17
CA TRP A 62 -2.93 14.61 -26.04
C TRP A 62 -1.91 15.57 -26.68
N ARG A 63 -0.91 15.98 -25.92
CA ARG A 63 0.23 16.78 -26.39
C ARG A 63 1.50 15.96 -26.21
N ARG A 64 2.25 15.76 -27.29
CA ARG A 64 3.58 15.12 -27.23
C ARG A 64 4.51 15.97 -26.35
N ILE A 65 5.11 15.36 -25.35
CA ILE A 65 6.03 16.02 -24.42
C ILE A 65 7.46 15.52 -24.55
N GLY A 66 7.70 14.40 -25.21
CA GLY A 66 9.05 13.85 -25.29
C GLY A 66 9.12 12.55 -26.05
N ASN A 67 10.31 11.95 -26.09
CA ASN A 67 10.51 10.61 -26.59
C ASN A 67 11.61 9.85 -25.84
N VAL A 68 11.56 8.53 -25.94
CA VAL A 68 12.60 7.61 -25.51
C VAL A 68 13.23 6.98 -26.75
N THR A 69 14.53 7.18 -26.97
CA THR A 69 15.28 6.64 -28.11
C THR A 69 16.43 5.79 -27.62
N GLY A 70 16.38 4.46 -27.81
CA GLY A 70 17.47 3.55 -27.43
C GLY A 70 17.95 3.66 -25.98
N GLY A 71 17.08 4.09 -25.06
CA GLY A 71 17.38 4.31 -23.64
C GLY A 71 17.64 5.76 -23.23
N ARG A 72 17.79 6.70 -24.17
CA ARG A 72 17.86 8.14 -23.87
C ARG A 72 16.47 8.73 -23.78
N VAL A 73 16.20 9.51 -22.75
CA VAL A 73 14.91 10.19 -22.55
C VAL A 73 15.08 11.68 -22.81
N SER A 74 14.27 12.23 -23.72
CA SER A 74 14.10 13.67 -23.92
C SER A 74 12.68 14.04 -23.53
N LEU A 75 12.52 14.97 -22.57
CA LEU A 75 11.23 15.27 -21.97
C LEU A 75 11.05 16.77 -21.68
N ASN A 76 9.95 17.33 -22.17
CA ASN A 76 9.45 18.65 -21.83
C ASN A 76 8.56 18.59 -20.57
N ALA A 77 8.25 19.75 -20.00
CA ALA A 77 7.50 19.86 -18.74
C ALA A 77 6.19 19.05 -18.73
N VAL A 78 6.03 18.21 -17.70
CA VAL A 78 4.81 17.45 -17.43
C VAL A 78 3.84 18.33 -16.66
N LEU A 79 2.71 18.64 -17.28
CA LEU A 79 1.55 19.18 -16.60
C LEU A 79 0.82 18.03 -15.90
N TRP A 80 0.75 18.05 -14.58
CA TRP A 80 -0.03 17.08 -13.82
C TRP A 80 -1.50 17.48 -13.77
N LEU A 81 -2.38 16.49 -13.63
CA LEU A 81 -3.82 16.72 -13.44
C LEU A 81 -4.00 17.66 -12.23
N GLY A 82 -4.67 18.81 -12.44
CA GLY A 82 -4.75 19.90 -11.46
C GLY A 82 -3.82 21.11 -11.71
N LYS A 83 -3.28 21.26 -12.93
CA LYS A 83 -2.47 22.43 -13.38
C LYS A 83 -1.17 22.66 -12.58
N LYS A 84 -0.53 21.60 -12.09
CA LYS A 84 0.77 21.68 -11.38
C LYS A 84 1.91 21.30 -12.34
N ASN A 85 2.98 22.09 -12.35
CA ASN A 85 4.21 21.82 -13.11
C ASN A 85 5.20 20.92 -12.34
N VAL A 86 4.96 20.73 -11.05
CA VAL A 86 5.65 19.75 -10.20
C VAL A 86 4.78 18.50 -10.09
N GLY A 87 5.43 17.34 -9.98
CA GLY A 87 4.76 16.10 -9.64
C GLY A 87 3.81 16.27 -8.47
N PRO A 88 2.72 15.48 -8.38
CA PRO A 88 2.03 15.36 -7.12
C PRO A 88 3.11 15.13 -6.06
N PRO A 89 3.13 15.89 -4.96
CA PRO A 89 4.04 15.60 -3.86
C PRO A 89 3.94 14.10 -3.58
N LYS A 90 5.05 13.45 -3.20
CA LYS A 90 5.01 12.06 -2.71
C LYS A 90 4.16 12.03 -1.45
N LEU A 91 2.85 12.08 -1.61
CA LEU A 91 1.87 12.12 -0.55
C LEU A 91 1.44 10.67 -0.35
N SER A 92 2.39 9.85 0.10
CA SER A 92 2.06 8.63 0.79
C SER A 92 2.51 8.82 2.22
N TRP A 93 1.63 9.37 3.06
CA TRP A 93 1.70 8.99 4.46
C TRP A 93 1.65 7.46 4.47
N LYS A 94 2.79 6.81 4.71
CA LYS A 94 2.86 5.36 4.64
C LYS A 94 2.02 4.85 5.81
N ARG A 95 0.86 4.28 5.49
CA ARG A 95 -0.01 3.64 6.49
C ARG A 95 0.35 2.16 6.53
N PHE A 96 0.95 1.72 7.62
CA PHE A 96 1.40 0.35 7.77
C PHE A 96 0.34 -0.51 8.46
N ARG A 97 0.14 -1.76 8.00
CA ARG A 97 -0.56 -2.77 8.79
C ARG A 97 0.46 -3.43 9.70
N VAL A 98 0.22 -3.31 10.99
CA VAL A 98 1.10 -3.81 12.04
C VAL A 98 0.41 -4.99 12.70
N VAL A 99 1.05 -6.15 12.66
CA VAL A 99 0.56 -7.34 13.36
C VAL A 99 1.13 -7.40 14.76
N THR A 100 0.32 -7.83 15.72
CA THR A 100 0.76 -8.10 17.08
C THR A 100 0.11 -9.36 17.63
N ALA A 101 0.59 -9.82 18.78
CA ALA A 101 0.04 -10.95 19.54
C ALA A 101 0.00 -10.60 21.02
N VAL A 102 -0.98 -11.15 21.73
CA VAL A 102 -1.14 -10.96 23.17
C VAL A 102 0.03 -11.58 23.91
N ALA A 103 0.76 -10.74 24.65
CA ALA A 103 2.01 -11.09 25.30
C ALA A 103 2.25 -10.17 26.50
N PRO A 104 1.56 -10.36 27.64
CA PRO A 104 1.78 -9.52 28.81
C PRO A 104 3.25 -9.61 29.27
N PRO A 105 3.90 -8.50 29.69
CA PRO A 105 3.39 -7.13 29.80
C PRO A 105 3.54 -6.26 28.53
N PHE A 106 4.02 -6.84 27.43
CA PHE A 106 4.36 -6.13 26.20
C PHE A 106 3.13 -5.73 25.39
N VAL A 107 2.15 -6.62 25.30
CA VAL A 107 0.89 -6.43 24.59
C VAL A 107 -0.22 -7.07 25.40
N MET A 108 -1.18 -6.26 25.81
CA MET A 108 -2.30 -6.64 26.67
C MET A 108 -3.58 -6.10 26.07
N LEU A 109 -4.67 -6.85 26.28
CA LEU A 109 -5.99 -6.40 25.89
C LEU A 109 -6.60 -5.59 27.02
N THR A 110 -7.16 -4.44 26.67
CA THR A 110 -7.87 -3.55 27.58
C THR A 110 -9.31 -3.37 27.11
N THR A 111 -10.16 -2.86 27.99
CA THR A 111 -11.58 -2.68 27.70
C THR A 111 -11.81 -1.41 26.87
N ARG A 112 -12.70 -1.54 25.89
CA ARG A 112 -13.27 -0.40 25.18
C ARG A 112 -14.32 0.25 26.08
N ILE A 113 -14.27 1.57 26.20
CA ILE A 113 -15.26 2.35 26.95
C ILE A 113 -16.46 2.72 26.05
N TYR A 114 -17.57 3.16 26.65
CA TYR A 114 -18.86 3.40 25.98
C TYR A 114 -18.78 4.38 24.79
N ASN A 115 -17.81 5.30 24.78
CA ASN A 115 -17.62 6.24 23.67
C ASN A 115 -16.65 5.70 22.60
N ASP A 116 -16.68 4.39 22.35
CA ASP A 116 -15.88 3.68 21.34
C ASP A 116 -14.35 3.91 21.42
N SER A 117 -13.88 4.37 22.57
CA SER A 117 -12.50 4.79 22.85
C SER A 117 -11.80 3.80 23.77
N CYS A 118 -10.47 3.90 23.82
CA CYS A 118 -9.65 3.10 24.72
C CYS A 118 -9.26 3.92 25.95
N LEU A 119 -9.53 3.39 27.14
CA LEU A 119 -9.08 4.02 28.39
C LEU A 119 -7.55 4.01 28.46
N VAL A 120 -6.94 2.90 28.04
CA VAL A 120 -5.50 2.70 28.01
C VAL A 120 -5.13 2.03 26.69
N GLY A 121 -4.09 2.57 26.03
CA GLY A 121 -3.60 2.09 24.74
C GLY A 121 -4.42 2.62 23.56
N LEU A 122 -4.48 1.84 22.48
CA LEU A 122 -5.10 2.25 21.22
C LEU A 122 -5.99 1.16 20.61
N PRO A 123 -6.95 1.51 19.74
CA PRO A 123 -7.83 0.53 19.09
C PRO A 123 -7.05 -0.42 18.17
N CYS A 124 -7.30 -1.71 18.30
CA CYS A 124 -6.72 -2.75 17.47
C CYS A 124 -7.80 -3.74 17.00
N LEU A 125 -7.62 -4.30 15.81
CA LEU A 125 -8.58 -5.23 15.23
C LEU A 125 -8.30 -6.67 15.65
N GLN A 126 -9.32 -7.37 16.14
CA GLN A 126 -9.36 -8.82 16.29
C GLN A 126 -9.92 -9.42 15.00
N VAL A 127 -9.04 -9.87 14.12
CA VAL A 127 -9.41 -10.45 12.82
C VAL A 127 -9.52 -11.97 12.90
N LYS A 128 -10.41 -12.55 12.10
CA LYS A 128 -10.62 -14.02 12.03
C LYS A 128 -9.85 -14.71 10.90
N THR A 129 -9.20 -13.92 10.03
CA THR A 129 -8.55 -14.42 8.80
C THR A 129 -7.08 -14.04 8.76
N LYS A 130 -6.30 -14.91 8.13
CA LYS A 130 -4.87 -14.71 7.80
C LYS A 130 -4.65 -14.42 6.31
N VAL A 131 -5.73 -14.35 5.53
CA VAL A 131 -5.65 -14.15 4.08
C VAL A 131 -5.45 -12.66 3.78
N LYS A 132 -4.33 -12.33 3.12
CA LYS A 132 -3.95 -10.93 2.78
C LYS A 132 -5.07 -10.14 2.08
N ALA A 133 -5.78 -10.76 1.14
CA ALA A 133 -6.84 -10.09 0.39
C ALA A 133 -8.03 -9.71 1.30
N GLU A 134 -8.45 -10.62 2.17
CA GLU A 134 -9.52 -10.39 3.13
C GLU A 134 -9.13 -9.36 4.19
N LEU A 135 -7.91 -9.46 4.73
CA LEU A 135 -7.36 -8.44 5.63
C LEU A 135 -7.35 -7.05 4.98
N SER A 136 -6.97 -6.96 3.69
CA SER A 136 -6.99 -5.69 2.96
C SER A 136 -8.39 -5.10 2.86
N ARG A 137 -9.42 -5.94 2.67
CA ARG A 137 -10.82 -5.51 2.69
C ARG A 137 -11.25 -5.04 4.08
N ILE A 138 -10.94 -5.82 5.12
CA ILE A 138 -11.23 -5.47 6.52
C ILE A 138 -10.69 -4.09 6.88
N PHE A 139 -9.41 -3.82 6.60
CA PHE A 139 -8.83 -2.51 6.88
C PHE A 139 -9.42 -1.39 6.03
N SER A 140 -9.85 -1.67 4.79
CA SER A 140 -10.57 -0.68 3.98
C SER A 140 -11.94 -0.35 4.58
N ASP A 141 -12.65 -1.35 5.11
CA ASP A 141 -13.97 -1.17 5.71
C ASP A 141 -13.88 -0.46 7.07
N TYR A 142 -12.89 -0.83 7.89
CA TYR A 142 -12.59 -0.19 9.17
C TYR A 142 -12.31 1.31 8.99
N ARG A 143 -11.45 1.69 8.03
CA ARG A 143 -11.13 3.09 7.73
C ARG A 143 -12.31 3.88 7.16
N ALA A 144 -13.25 3.18 6.52
CA ALA A 144 -14.47 3.79 5.98
C ALA A 144 -15.59 3.89 7.03
N CYS A 145 -15.32 3.52 8.29
CA CYS A 145 -16.29 3.49 9.40
C CYS A 145 -17.58 2.73 9.03
N ARG A 146 -17.45 1.59 8.35
CA ARG A 146 -18.59 0.76 7.95
C ARG A 146 -18.99 -0.22 9.06
N LEU A 147 -20.29 -0.52 9.16
CA LEU A 147 -20.93 -1.33 10.22
C LEU A 147 -20.64 -2.84 10.17
N LEU A 148 -19.44 -3.29 9.77
CA LEU A 148 -19.07 -4.72 9.69
C LEU A 148 -18.30 -5.24 10.93
N GLU A 149 -18.26 -4.44 12.00
CA GLU A 149 -17.52 -4.62 13.26
C GLU A 149 -17.86 -5.90 14.08
N TYR A 150 -18.72 -6.77 13.57
CA TYR A 150 -19.07 -8.04 14.25
C TYR A 150 -18.98 -9.28 13.36
N ILE A 151 -18.87 -9.09 12.05
CA ILE A 151 -18.86 -10.19 11.09
C ILE A 151 -17.41 -10.65 10.88
N ASP A 152 -16.58 -9.73 10.40
CA ASP A 152 -15.24 -10.03 9.90
C ASP A 152 -14.13 -9.78 10.94
N TYR A 153 -14.33 -8.79 11.81
CA TYR A 153 -13.39 -8.38 12.84
C TYR A 153 -14.15 -7.78 14.03
N ASN A 154 -13.52 -7.75 15.21
CA ASN A 154 -14.00 -7.00 16.37
C ASN A 154 -12.98 -5.90 16.72
N ILE A 155 -13.43 -4.76 17.22
CA ILE A 155 -12.55 -3.70 17.71
C ILE A 155 -12.33 -3.92 19.21
N THR A 156 -11.05 -4.00 19.61
CA THR A 156 -10.65 -4.03 21.02
C THR A 156 -9.56 -2.99 21.27
N CYS A 157 -9.09 -2.87 22.51
CA CYS A 157 -8.02 -1.98 22.87
C CYS A 157 -6.75 -2.77 23.19
N CYS A 158 -5.63 -2.34 22.62
CA CYS A 158 -4.31 -2.93 22.83
C CYS A 158 -3.42 -1.93 23.56
N ALA A 159 -2.76 -2.37 24.63
CA ALA A 159 -1.85 -1.56 25.44
C ALA A 159 -0.59 -2.36 25.82
N GLY A 160 0.43 -1.68 26.31
CA GLY A 160 1.66 -2.30 26.83
C GLY A 160 2.91 -1.76 26.17
N ILE A 161 4.07 -2.21 26.67
CA ILE A 161 5.38 -1.64 26.32
C ILE A 161 5.64 -1.62 24.81
N SER A 162 5.27 -2.69 24.09
CA SER A 162 5.48 -2.75 22.65
C SER A 162 4.53 -1.81 21.89
N ILE A 163 3.35 -1.54 22.43
CA ILE A 163 2.38 -0.64 21.82
C ILE A 163 2.81 0.82 22.03
N ASP A 164 3.27 1.17 23.23
CA ASP A 164 3.75 2.52 23.54
C ASP A 164 5.00 2.88 22.71
N LEU A 165 5.91 1.91 22.53
CA LEU A 165 7.06 2.06 21.63
C LEU A 165 6.63 2.28 20.17
N LEU A 166 5.64 1.53 19.69
CA LEU A 166 5.11 1.69 18.34
C LEU A 166 4.52 3.08 18.13
N ILE A 167 3.77 3.62 19.10
CA ILE A 167 3.23 4.98 19.04
C ILE A 167 4.37 5.98 18.93
N SER A 168 5.34 5.92 19.83
CA SER A 168 6.47 6.86 19.87
C SER A 168 7.26 6.84 18.54
N LEU A 169 7.55 5.64 18.02
CA LEU A 169 8.23 5.49 16.73
C LEU A 169 7.43 6.04 15.56
N SER A 170 6.10 5.92 15.60
CA SER A 170 5.24 6.45 14.53
C SER A 170 5.23 7.98 14.49
N GLU A 171 5.31 8.61 15.67
CA GLU A 171 5.39 10.06 15.82
C GLU A 171 6.77 10.57 15.36
N ASP A 172 7.84 9.95 15.83
CA ASP A 172 9.22 10.31 15.49
C ASP A 172 9.52 10.17 13.98
N LEU A 173 9.01 9.11 13.35
CA LEU A 173 9.26 8.80 11.94
C LEU A 173 8.16 9.31 11.00
N GLY A 174 7.08 9.88 11.53
CA GLY A 174 5.99 10.47 10.73
C GLY A 174 5.21 9.47 9.88
N PHE A 175 4.94 8.26 10.38
CA PHE A 175 4.09 7.28 9.70
C PHE A 175 2.77 7.03 10.45
N THR A 176 1.80 6.43 9.78
CA THR A 176 0.54 6.00 10.42
C THR A 176 0.46 4.49 10.36
N PHE A 177 -0.37 3.90 11.22
CA PHE A 177 -0.54 2.45 11.20
C PHE A 177 -1.96 2.04 11.57
N ASP A 178 -2.33 0.84 11.13
CA ASP A 178 -3.47 0.10 11.66
C ASP A 178 -2.93 -1.13 12.38
N LEU A 179 -3.35 -1.32 13.63
CA LEU A 179 -2.91 -2.41 14.49
C LEU A 179 -3.94 -3.56 14.49
N TYR A 180 -3.48 -4.80 14.41
CA TYR A 180 -4.34 -5.96 14.57
C TYR A 180 -3.66 -7.12 15.31
N LEU A 181 -4.49 -7.91 15.99
CA LEU A 181 -4.07 -9.17 16.59
C LEU A 181 -4.03 -10.25 15.51
N VAL A 182 -2.94 -11.01 15.48
CA VAL A 182 -2.81 -12.18 14.62
C VAL A 182 -3.97 -13.15 14.83
N ALA A 183 -4.57 -13.62 13.73
CA ALA A 183 -5.85 -14.34 13.75
C ALA A 183 -5.82 -15.66 14.56
N ASP A 184 -4.69 -16.35 14.54
CA ASP A 184 -4.52 -17.64 15.23
C ASP A 184 -3.87 -17.51 16.62
N GLY A 185 -3.55 -16.28 17.06
CA GLY A 185 -2.90 -16.00 18.34
C GLY A 185 -1.45 -16.46 18.46
N PHE A 186 -0.84 -17.02 17.41
CA PHE A 186 0.53 -17.54 17.47
C PHE A 186 1.56 -16.51 16.98
N PHE A 187 2.75 -16.52 17.57
CA PHE A 187 3.88 -15.72 17.09
C PHE A 187 4.45 -16.26 15.77
N GLY A 188 4.46 -17.58 15.62
CA GLY A 188 4.96 -18.26 14.44
C GLY A 188 5.86 -19.43 14.80
N THR A 189 5.41 -20.61 14.40
CA THR A 189 6.07 -21.90 14.53
C THR A 189 6.15 -22.52 13.15
N ARG A 190 7.32 -23.05 12.81
CA ARG A 190 7.51 -23.74 11.54
C ARG A 190 6.96 -25.16 11.65
N ARG A 191 6.04 -25.52 10.76
CA ARG A 191 5.58 -26.91 10.56
C ARG A 191 5.88 -27.32 9.12
N GLY A 192 6.97 -28.09 8.95
CA GLY A 192 7.50 -28.44 7.63
C GLY A 192 8.04 -27.20 6.90
N ASN A 193 7.48 -26.87 5.74
CA ASN A 193 7.85 -25.68 4.95
C ASN A 193 6.87 -24.51 5.11
N ARG A 194 5.96 -24.57 6.09
CA ARG A 194 4.97 -23.52 6.32
C ARG A 194 5.15 -22.90 7.71
N TRP A 195 4.97 -21.59 7.77
CA TRP A 195 4.85 -20.83 9.00
C TRP A 195 3.37 -20.61 9.32
N ASN A 196 3.06 -20.40 10.60
CA ASN A 196 1.79 -19.84 11.06
C ASN A 196 2.04 -18.51 11.78
N GLY A 197 1.01 -17.95 12.41
CA GLY A 197 1.17 -16.81 13.28
C GLY A 197 1.70 -15.55 12.60
N MET A 198 2.27 -14.67 13.41
CA MET A 198 2.82 -13.38 12.96
C MET A 198 3.90 -13.57 11.89
N THR A 199 4.73 -14.62 11.99
CA THR A 199 5.73 -14.94 10.96
C THR A 199 5.09 -15.16 9.59
N LEU A 200 3.96 -15.87 9.52
CA LEU A 200 3.26 -16.07 8.24
C LEU A 200 2.68 -14.76 7.70
N ASP A 201 2.10 -13.94 8.57
CA ASP A 201 1.52 -12.65 8.19
C ASP A 201 2.57 -11.70 7.60
N LEU A 202 3.77 -11.68 8.17
CA LEU A 202 4.92 -10.94 7.64
C LEU A 202 5.41 -11.55 6.32
N GLN A 203 5.62 -12.86 6.28
CA GLN A 203 6.15 -13.56 5.09
C GLN A 203 5.24 -13.37 3.86
N THR A 204 3.92 -13.36 4.06
CA THR A 204 2.94 -13.18 2.98
C THR A 204 2.70 -11.70 2.61
N GLY A 205 3.24 -10.77 3.39
CA GLY A 205 2.96 -9.34 3.27
C GLY A 205 1.51 -8.98 3.61
N ALA A 206 0.85 -9.80 4.42
CA ALA A 206 -0.41 -9.45 5.07
C ALA A 206 -0.18 -8.32 6.08
N ALA A 207 0.90 -8.42 6.86
CA ALA A 207 1.48 -7.34 7.64
C ALA A 207 2.72 -6.77 6.97
N TYR A 208 3.02 -5.50 7.21
CA TYR A 208 4.29 -4.90 6.79
C TYR A 208 5.34 -4.94 7.88
N MET A 209 4.92 -4.97 9.14
CA MET A 209 5.79 -4.99 10.31
C MET A 209 5.06 -5.60 11.50
N ALA A 210 5.82 -5.99 12.51
CA ALA A 210 5.31 -6.60 13.73
C ALA A 210 5.86 -5.88 14.96
N PHE A 211 5.01 -5.65 15.96
CA PHE A 211 5.40 -5.11 17.26
C PHE A 211 4.80 -5.97 18.36
N SER A 212 5.62 -6.80 19.00
CA SER A 212 5.24 -7.69 20.11
C SER A 212 6.51 -8.24 20.79
N ALA A 213 6.34 -9.13 21.77
CA ALA A 213 7.43 -9.87 22.43
C ALA A 213 8.00 -10.98 21.53
N PHE A 214 8.55 -10.61 20.38
CA PHE A 214 8.88 -11.54 19.30
C PHE A 214 10.34 -11.99 19.36
N SER A 215 10.59 -13.27 19.63
CA SER A 215 11.95 -13.80 19.78
C SER A 215 12.73 -13.84 18.46
N LEU A 216 13.97 -13.35 18.50
CA LEU A 216 14.95 -13.50 17.43
C LEU A 216 15.43 -14.95 17.36
N THR A 217 15.23 -15.61 16.21
CA THR A 217 15.77 -16.95 15.97
C THR A 217 16.35 -17.04 14.56
N SER A 218 17.34 -17.90 14.40
CA SER A 218 17.98 -18.15 13.10
C SER A 218 17.01 -18.68 12.05
N GLU A 219 16.00 -19.47 12.46
CA GLU A 219 14.98 -19.96 11.54
C GLU A 219 14.07 -18.84 11.01
N ARG A 220 13.68 -17.90 11.87
CA ARG A 220 12.84 -16.76 11.49
C ARG A 220 13.59 -15.75 10.62
N ALA A 221 14.85 -15.48 10.95
CA ALA A 221 15.71 -14.55 10.18
C ALA A 221 15.94 -14.98 8.72
N ARG A 222 15.57 -16.21 8.33
CA ARG A 222 15.61 -16.69 6.94
C ARG A 222 14.42 -16.23 6.10
N VAL A 223 13.34 -15.77 6.73
CA VAL A 223 12.07 -15.45 6.04
C VAL A 223 11.55 -14.03 6.33
N ILE A 224 12.10 -13.38 7.36
CA ILE A 224 11.78 -12.01 7.77
C ILE A 224 13.04 -11.30 8.25
N ASP A 225 13.04 -9.98 8.14
CA ASP A 225 14.11 -9.13 8.64
C ASP A 225 13.79 -8.60 10.05
N TYR A 226 14.85 -8.35 10.81
CA TYR A 226 14.79 -7.68 12.12
C TYR A 226 15.53 -6.35 12.07
N SER A 227 15.12 -5.41 12.90
CA SER A 227 15.81 -4.13 13.13
C SER A 227 17.06 -4.28 13.98
#